data_AF-A0A9D6LYG5-F1
#
_entry.id   AF-A0A9D6LYG5-F1
#
_cell.length_a   1.000
_cell.length_b   1.000
_cell.length_c   1.000
_cell.angle_alpha   90.00
_cell.angle_beta   90.00
_cell.angle_gamma   90.00
#
_symmetry.space_group_name_H-M   'P 1'
#
loop_
_entity.id
_entity.type
_entity.pdbx_description
1 polymer ?
#
loop_
_entity_poly.entity_id
_entity_poly.type
_entity_poly.pdbx_seq_one_letter_code
_entity_poly.pdbx_strand_id
1 'polypeptide(L)' 'MNREEMQKVTVLLPRALVQKALSASGMGLTPTIRRGLETVAAAKAYERLRRRRGKVKFSINVDELRED' A
#
# COMPACT_ATOMS: atom_id res chain seq x y z
N MET A 1 -17.26 17.17 10.31
CA MET A 1 -16.00 16.76 9.66
C MET A 1 -14.97 16.50 10.74
N ASN A 2 -14.65 15.23 11.05
CA ASN A 2 -13.47 14.96 11.87
C ASN A 2 -12.26 15.42 11.05
N ARG A 3 -11.53 16.44 11.50
CA ARG A 3 -10.17 16.68 11.04
C ARG A 3 -9.37 15.42 11.39
N GLU A 4 -8.68 14.83 10.42
CA GLU A 4 -7.72 13.78 10.75
C GLU A 4 -6.72 14.35 11.77
N GLU A 5 -6.68 13.75 12.96
CA GLU A 5 -5.71 14.14 13.98
C GLU A 5 -4.31 13.76 13.50
N MET A 6 -3.45 14.76 13.29
CA MET A 6 -2.09 14.53 12.85
C MET A 6 -1.19 14.18 14.04
N GLN A 7 -0.55 13.02 13.99
CA GLN A 7 0.48 12.63 14.95
C GLN A 7 1.88 12.88 14.38
N LYS A 8 2.70 13.65 15.10
CA LYS A 8 4.12 13.83 14.75
C LYS A 8 4.90 12.57 15.13
N VAL A 9 5.77 12.13 14.22
CA VAL A 9 6.62 10.95 14.43
C VAL A 9 8.08 11.35 14.18
N THR A 10 8.98 10.96 15.09
CA THR A 10 10.43 11.13 14.94
C THR A 10 11.06 9.76 14.84
N VAL A 11 11.74 9.48 13.74
CA VAL A 11 12.38 8.18 13.49
C VAL A 11 13.78 8.38 12.92
N LEU A 12 14.68 7.47 13.25
CA LEU A 12 16.00 7.38 12.64
C LEU A 12 15.94 6.30 11.54
N LEU A 13 16.25 6.70 10.32
CA LEU A 13 16.19 5.81 9.16
C LEU A 13 17.54 5.81 8.43
N PRO A 14 17.97 4.68 7.85
CA PRO A 14 19.15 4.65 7.00
C PRO A 14 19.01 5.62 5.84
N ARG A 15 20.01 6.48 5.61
CA ARG A 15 20.00 7.48 4.53
C ARG A 15 19.74 6.85 3.16
N ALA A 16 20.35 5.70 2.89
CA ALA A 16 20.18 5.00 1.63
C ALA A 16 18.73 4.52 1.41
N LEU A 17 18.03 4.13 2.48
CA LEU A 17 16.62 3.73 2.41
C LEU A 17 15.74 4.93 2.07
N VAL A 18 15.97 6.06 2.76
CA VAL A 18 15.23 7.30 2.52
C VAL A 18 15.41 7.75 1.06
N GLN A 19 16.64 7.77 0.55
CA GLN A 19 16.92 8.16 -0.83
C GLN A 19 16.21 7.25 -1.83
N LYS A 20 16.33 5.93 -1.68
CA LYS A 20 15.64 4.96 -2.55
C LYS A 20 14.12 5.17 -2.53
N ALA A 21 13.53 5.38 -1.35
CA ALA A 21 12.10 5.58 -1.22
C ALA A 21 11.63 6.87 -1.89
N LEU A 22 12.36 7.98 -1.75
CA LEU A 22 12.06 9.25 -2.40
C LEU A 22 12.22 9.17 -3.92
N SER A 23 13.28 8.52 -4.41
CA SER A 23 13.48 8.30 -5.85
C SER A 23 12.37 7.44 -6.46
N ALA A 24 11.93 6.39 -5.74
CA ALA A 24 10.84 5.52 -6.20
C ALA A 24 9.46 6.19 -6.12
N SER A 25 9.24 7.04 -5.12
CA SER A 25 7.94 7.70 -4.94
C SER A 25 7.77 8.95 -5.80
N GLY A 26 8.87 9.63 -6.18
CA GLY A 26 8.84 10.92 -6.86
C GLY A 26 8.28 12.07 -6.00
N MET A 27 8.12 11.84 -4.69
CA MET A 27 7.49 12.77 -3.75
C MET A 27 8.43 13.12 -2.59
N GLY A 28 8.03 14.09 -1.76
CA GLY A 28 8.73 14.41 -0.50
C GLY A 28 8.62 13.29 0.56
N LEU A 29 9.34 13.46 1.68
CA LEU A 29 9.43 12.43 2.71
C LEU A 29 8.08 12.11 3.38
N THR A 30 7.34 13.13 3.82
CA THR A 30 6.05 12.96 4.48
C THR A 30 5.02 12.19 3.63
N PRO A 31 4.72 12.58 2.37
CA PRO A 31 3.78 11.81 1.54
C PRO A 31 4.29 10.40 1.23
N THR A 32 5.61 10.20 1.10
CA THR A 32 6.21 8.87 0.94
C THR A 32 5.99 7.98 2.17
N ILE A 33 6.20 8.51 3.37
CA ILE A 33 5.95 7.78 4.63
C ILE A 33 4.45 7.46 4.75
N ARG A 34 3.56 8.39 4.44
CA ARG A 34 2.10 8.17 4.48
C ARG A 34 1.69 7.02 3.55
N ARG A 35 2.12 7.06 2.28
CA ARG A 35 1.91 5.99 1.29
C ARG A 35 2.45 4.64 1.80
N GLY A 36 3.62 4.65 2.42
CA GLY A 36 4.22 3.47 3.02
C GLY A 36 3.35 2.86 4.12
N LEU A 37 2.84 3.68 5.04
CA LEU A 37 1.95 3.25 6.12
C LEU A 37 0.62 2.71 5.59
N GLU A 38 0.02 3.37 4.59
CA GLU A 38 -1.19 2.89 3.91
C GLU A 38 -0.96 1.50 3.28
N THR A 39 0.19 1.32 2.63
CA THR A 39 0.56 0.04 2.00
C THR A 39 0.71 -1.07 3.04
N VAL A 40 1.34 -0.80 4.19
CA VAL A 40 1.47 -1.76 5.30
C VAL A 40 0.10 -2.09 5.90
N ALA A 41 -0.78 -1.11 6.08
CA ALA A 41 -2.14 -1.33 6.56
C ALA A 41 -2.94 -2.21 5.59
N ALA A 42 -2.81 -1.96 4.29
CA ALA A 42 -3.44 -2.74 3.22
C ALA A 42 -2.83 -4.16 3.09
N ALA A 43 -1.55 -4.35 3.41
CA ALA A 43 -0.87 -5.64 3.31
C ALA A 43 -1.60 -6.74 4.09
N LYS A 44 -2.18 -6.42 5.25
CA LYS A 44 -2.99 -7.38 6.04
C LYS A 44 -4.24 -7.85 5.29
N ALA A 45 -4.86 -6.99 4.48
CA ALA A 45 -5.98 -7.36 3.61
C ALA A 45 -5.52 -8.29 2.48
N TYR A 46 -4.39 -7.95 1.83
CA TYR A 46 -3.80 -8.79 0.80
C TYR A 46 -3.35 -10.16 1.32
N GLU A 47 -2.80 -10.25 2.53
CA GLU A 47 -2.47 -11.53 3.16
C GLU A 47 -3.71 -12.41 3.37
N ARG A 48 -4.82 -11.84 3.86
CA ARG A 48 -6.08 -12.57 4.03
C ARG A 48 -6.62 -13.08 2.71
N LEU A 49 -6.55 -12.27 1.66
CA LEU A 49 -6.96 -12.68 0.30
C LEU A 49 -6.05 -13.79 -0.22
N ARG A 50 -4.73 -13.65 -0.07
CA ARG A 50 -3.73 -14.65 -0.47
C ARG A 50 -3.94 -16.00 0.24
N ARG A 51 -4.34 -16.00 1.52
CA ARG A 51 -4.69 -17.23 2.26
C ARG A 51 -5.95 -17.94 1.74
N ARG A 52 -6.81 -17.24 1.00
CA ARG A 52 -8.00 -17.79 0.33
C ARG A 52 -7.73 -18.20 -1.13
N ARG A 53 -6.57 -17.83 -1.69
CA ARG A 53 -6.13 -18.24 -3.04
C ARG A 53 -6.02 -19.78 -3.08
N GLY A 54 -6.71 -20.40 -4.02
CA GLY A 54 -6.79 -21.88 -4.14
C GLY A 54 -7.82 -22.55 -3.22
N LYS A 55 -8.38 -21.83 -2.23
CA LYS A 55 -9.49 -22.31 -1.38
C LYS A 55 -10.87 -21.89 -1.91
N VAL A 56 -10.91 -20.83 -2.71
CA VAL A 56 -12.13 -20.34 -3.36
C VAL A 56 -11.88 -20.35 -4.86
N LYS A 57 -12.77 -20.96 -5.65
CA LYS A 57 -12.77 -20.85 -7.11
C LYS A 57 -13.14 -19.41 -7.47
N PHE A 58 -12.15 -18.59 -7.79
CA PHE A 58 -12.39 -17.32 -8.47
C PHE A 58 -12.59 -17.65 -9.95
N SER A 59 -13.83 -17.88 -10.37
CA SER A 59 -14.18 -17.95 -11.80
C SER A 59 -14.29 -16.52 -12.31
N ILE A 60 -13.19 -16.01 -12.85
CA ILE A 60 -13.25 -14.81 -13.68
C ILE A 60 -13.60 -15.30 -15.08
N ASN A 61 -14.78 -14.93 -15.58
CA ASN A 61 -15.14 -15.15 -16.97
C ASN A 61 -14.39 -14.09 -17.81
N VAL A 62 -13.36 -14.54 -18.52
CA VAL A 62 -12.49 -13.63 -19.29
C VAL A 62 -13.23 -13.05 -20.50
N ASP A 63 -14.27 -13.73 -20.97
CA ASP A 63 -15.06 -13.31 -22.13
C ASP A 63 -15.99 -12.14 -21.79
N GLU A 64 -16.56 -12.12 -20.57
CA GLU A 64 -17.38 -11.00 -20.06
C GLU A 64 -16.58 -9.72 -19.78
N LEU A 65 -15.26 -9.82 -19.58
CA LEU A 65 -14.39 -8.67 -19.29
C LEU A 65 -13.86 -7.96 -20.54
N ARG A 66 -14.09 -8.54 -21.73
CA ARG A 66 -13.59 -8.04 -23.02
C ARG A 66 -14.62 -7.27 -23.84
N GLU A 67 -15.85 -7.11 -23.32
CA GLU A 67 -16.91 -6.37 -24.01
C GLU A 67 -16.88 -4.85 -23.78
N ASP A 68 -15.79 -4.28 -23.25
CA ASP A 68 -15.51 -2.82 -23.30
C ASP A 68 -14.07 -2.53 -23.77
#